data_AF-A0A409X8H3-F1
#
_entry.id   AF-A0A409X8H3-F1
#
_cell.length_a   1.000
_cell.length_b   1.000
_cell.length_c   1.000
_cell.angle_alpha   90.00
_cell.angle_beta   90.00
_cell.angle_gamma   90.00
#
_symmetry.space_group_name_H-M   'P 1'
#
loop_
_entity.id
_entity.type
_entity.pdbx_description
1 polymer ?
#
loop_
_entity_poly.entity_id
_entity_poly.type
_entity_poly.pdbx_seq_one_letter_code
_entity_poly.pdbx_strand_id
1 'polypeptide(L)'
;MPTKLTHHTLLNSAGVKAWHADGPTGGRCLWEYHDVWRWDTVQDKAVVLRENYFKVDPETGRKVDWGLDFYLPLIKKWSERVRKASSADKLVFIEPIPNEFCPSTWTKDKVPPNLVFAPHWYDLNALFAKAFGNFTVNVQGISRGMFPLKAFYWGHKGARDNFSLQIRNIVEKGYLALGENPVLIGECGIPMDMNKGDAFRTGNFEPQMRMMDAMITALDRSLVGFTLWNYNPDNDDFKGDDWNGENFSWFSRSRASPSLSSFPSSPSSLTQDSPALDQTSPALDEGGRILPSLVRPYPAKTAGIPLRFEYEMNDGSFSYEWADPVSDAASSSSIVPQTSTPSVSNPPLTLTRPLRSRETEIFLPSLLTRGRKVLVEGLDEERGDRWVYDERRQTLFVVTGTVGGEGEKGGRRQTHRIRVSLEPPLNRAFVVNDFWSDFGAY
;
A
#
# COMPACT_ATOMS: atom_id res chain seq x y z
N MET A 1 29.25 0.95 -5.12
CA MET A 1 28.67 2.31 -5.06
C MET A 1 27.49 2.32 -6.01
N PRO A 2 26.24 2.39 -5.51
CA PRO A 2 25.04 2.16 -6.34
C PRO A 2 24.74 3.29 -7.32
N THR A 3 25.45 4.43 -7.24
CA THR A 3 25.42 5.47 -8.27
C THR A 3 26.84 5.97 -8.54
N LYS A 4 27.19 6.08 -9.83
CA LYS A 4 28.39 6.75 -10.32
C LYS A 4 27.93 7.76 -11.36
N LEU A 5 28.40 9.00 -11.27
CA LEU A 5 28.18 9.99 -12.31
C LEU A 5 28.86 9.49 -13.60
N THR A 6 28.06 9.20 -14.63
CA THR A 6 28.58 8.69 -15.91
C THR A 6 28.75 9.79 -16.94
N HIS A 7 27.86 10.79 -16.97
CA HIS A 7 27.91 11.93 -17.88
C HIS A 7 27.03 13.09 -17.39
N HIS A 8 27.14 14.24 -18.06
CA HIS A 8 26.21 15.38 -17.92
C HIS A 8 25.47 15.57 -19.25
N THR A 9 24.19 15.94 -19.18
CA THR A 9 23.39 16.30 -20.35
C THR A 9 22.68 17.62 -20.07
N LEU A 10 22.78 18.58 -20.99
CA LEU A 10 22.00 19.82 -20.95
C LEU A 10 20.59 19.56 -21.49
N LEU A 11 19.57 19.63 -20.63
CA LEU A 11 18.18 19.32 -21.01
C LEU A 11 17.44 20.50 -21.69
N ASN A 12 17.79 21.75 -21.36
CA ASN A 12 17.12 22.96 -21.86
C ASN A 12 18.04 23.77 -22.79
N SER A 13 18.53 23.15 -23.86
CA SER A 13 19.47 23.79 -24.80
C SER A 13 18.89 25.01 -25.52
N ALA A 14 17.56 25.09 -25.64
CA ALA A 14 16.87 26.23 -26.24
C ALA A 14 16.68 27.43 -25.27
N GLY A 15 17.11 27.32 -24.01
CA GLY A 15 17.00 28.41 -23.03
C GLY A 15 15.55 28.79 -22.69
N VAL A 16 14.61 27.84 -22.84
CA VAL A 16 13.20 28.10 -22.59
C VAL A 16 12.99 28.36 -21.12
N LYS A 17 12.33 29.48 -20.83
CA LYS A 17 12.15 29.97 -19.48
C LYS A 17 10.97 29.25 -18.81
N ALA A 18 11.22 28.60 -17.67
CA ALA A 18 10.17 27.95 -16.87
C ALA A 18 9.29 28.95 -16.09
N TRP A 19 9.67 30.23 -16.00
CA TRP A 19 9.06 31.24 -15.15
C TRP A 19 8.37 32.32 -15.98
N HIS A 20 7.06 32.41 -15.85
CA HIS A 20 6.25 33.41 -16.55
C HIS A 20 6.51 34.82 -16.03
N ALA A 21 6.50 35.80 -16.95
CA ALA A 21 6.78 37.21 -16.63
C ALA A 21 5.77 37.84 -15.66
N ASP A 22 4.52 37.38 -15.68
CA ASP A 22 3.43 37.76 -14.77
C ASP A 22 3.37 36.92 -13.49
N GLY A 23 4.30 35.97 -13.32
CA GLY A 23 4.45 35.19 -12.10
C GLY A 23 4.97 36.03 -10.92
N PRO A 24 4.90 35.49 -9.69
CA PRO A 24 5.26 36.21 -8.46
C PRO A 24 6.74 36.66 -8.39
N THR A 25 7.60 36.08 -9.22
CA THR A 25 9.03 36.44 -9.32
C THR A 25 9.32 37.41 -10.48
N GLY A 26 8.31 37.89 -11.20
CA GLY A 26 8.49 38.71 -12.42
C GLY A 26 9.21 37.94 -13.52
N GLY A 27 8.95 36.63 -13.60
CA GLY A 27 9.68 35.70 -14.45
C GLY A 27 11.08 35.34 -13.96
N ARG A 28 11.60 35.78 -12.82
CA ARG A 28 12.92 35.29 -12.39
C ARG A 28 12.84 33.87 -11.85
N CYS A 29 13.93 33.11 -11.96
CA CYS A 29 14.02 31.87 -11.23
C CYS A 29 13.91 32.15 -9.73
N LEU A 30 13.07 31.41 -9.01
CA LEU A 30 12.89 31.59 -7.56
C LEU A 30 14.24 31.46 -6.83
N TRP A 31 15.06 30.47 -7.18
CA TRP A 31 16.34 30.26 -6.51
C TRP A 31 17.41 31.29 -6.90
N GLU A 32 17.35 31.82 -8.13
CA GLU A 32 18.20 32.95 -8.52
C GLU A 32 17.79 34.23 -7.79
N TYR A 33 16.48 34.47 -7.64
CA TYR A 33 15.92 35.60 -6.88
C TYR A 33 16.39 35.61 -5.42
N HIS A 34 16.57 34.43 -4.82
CA HIS A 34 17.09 34.25 -3.46
C HIS A 34 18.62 34.16 -3.37
N ASP A 35 19.34 34.47 -4.45
CA ASP A 35 20.80 34.37 -4.58
C ASP A 35 21.35 32.99 -4.21
N VAL A 36 20.60 31.91 -4.49
CA VAL A 36 21.11 30.53 -4.32
C VAL A 36 22.14 30.22 -5.39
N TRP A 37 21.88 30.67 -6.61
CA TRP A 37 22.74 30.55 -7.78
C TRP A 37 22.55 31.77 -8.71
N ARG A 38 23.44 31.96 -9.68
CA ARG A 38 23.31 32.97 -10.75
C ARG A 38 23.96 32.50 -12.04
N TRP A 39 23.54 33.04 -13.19
CA TRP A 39 24.26 32.89 -14.44
C TRP A 39 25.49 33.82 -14.49
N ASP A 40 26.68 33.25 -14.60
CA ASP A 40 27.90 33.98 -14.91
C ASP A 40 27.95 34.23 -16.43
N THR A 41 27.77 35.49 -16.82
CA THR A 41 27.74 35.92 -18.22
C THR A 41 29.12 35.91 -18.89
N VAL A 42 30.21 35.89 -18.12
CA VAL A 42 31.57 35.84 -18.65
C VAL A 42 31.97 34.39 -18.93
N GLN A 43 31.63 33.47 -18.01
CA GLN A 43 31.95 32.05 -18.14
C GLN A 43 30.85 31.24 -18.83
N ASP A 44 29.73 31.88 -19.16
CA ASP A 44 28.53 31.31 -19.75
C ASP A 44 28.06 30.03 -19.03
N LYS A 45 27.97 30.12 -17.70
CA LYS A 45 27.60 28.98 -16.87
C LYS A 45 26.85 29.38 -15.60
N ALA A 46 26.05 28.46 -15.08
CA ALA A 46 25.45 28.62 -13.75
C ALA A 46 26.52 28.49 -12.64
N VAL A 47 26.51 29.41 -11.68
CA VAL A 47 27.40 29.42 -10.51
C VAL A 47 26.55 29.37 -9.25
N VAL A 48 26.89 28.46 -8.35
CA VAL A 48 26.26 28.36 -7.03
C VAL A 48 26.83 29.44 -6.11
N LEU A 49 25.96 30.21 -5.48
CA LEU A 49 26.33 31.30 -4.57
C LEU A 49 26.18 30.90 -3.10
N ARG A 50 25.20 30.03 -2.79
CA ARG A 50 24.86 29.64 -1.41
C ARG A 50 24.64 28.15 -1.27
N GLU A 51 25.73 27.38 -1.15
CA GLU A 51 25.69 25.91 -1.05
C GLU A 51 24.87 25.39 0.15
N ASN A 52 24.76 26.17 1.23
CA ASN A 52 24.07 25.77 2.47
C ASN A 52 22.65 26.33 2.60
N TYR A 53 22.10 26.98 1.55
CA TYR A 53 20.81 27.69 1.61
C TYR A 53 19.65 26.83 2.16
N PHE A 54 19.59 25.55 1.81
CA PHE A 54 18.53 24.65 2.26
C PHE A 54 18.85 23.90 3.56
N LYS A 55 20.05 24.09 4.13
CA LYS A 55 20.49 23.42 5.36
C LYS A 55 20.45 24.37 6.56
N VAL A 56 20.59 25.66 6.34
CA VAL A 56 20.69 26.70 7.36
C VAL A 56 19.74 27.83 7.00
N ASP A 57 18.92 28.21 7.95
CA ASP A 57 18.01 29.33 7.82
C ASP A 57 18.83 30.62 7.61
N PRO A 58 18.59 31.35 6.51
CA PRO A 58 19.40 32.51 6.15
C PRO A 58 19.18 33.73 7.06
N GLU A 59 18.07 33.79 7.80
CA GLU A 59 17.74 34.87 8.72
C GLU A 59 18.19 34.55 10.14
N THR A 60 18.00 33.30 10.59
CA THR A 60 18.28 32.91 11.98
C THR A 60 19.63 32.21 12.18
N GLY A 61 20.26 31.73 11.11
CA GLY A 61 21.51 30.95 11.18
C GLY A 61 21.37 29.55 11.79
N ARG A 62 20.14 29.13 12.14
CA ARG A 62 19.85 27.82 12.71
C ARG A 62 19.84 26.75 11.60
N LYS A 63 20.24 25.53 11.93
CA LYS A 63 20.03 24.36 11.05
C LYS A 63 18.53 24.13 10.83
N VAL A 64 18.15 24.00 9.57
CA VAL A 64 16.79 23.69 9.15
C VAL A 64 16.47 22.22 9.42
N ASP A 65 15.30 21.96 9.98
CA ASP A 65 14.59 20.69 9.92
C ASP A 65 13.41 20.86 8.96
N TRP A 66 13.52 20.32 7.75
CA TRP A 66 12.53 20.55 6.70
C TRP A 66 11.12 20.09 7.09
N GLY A 67 11.02 19.00 7.86
CA GLY A 67 9.76 18.46 8.33
C GLY A 67 9.06 19.40 9.31
N LEU A 68 9.82 19.87 10.32
CA LEU A 68 9.29 20.74 11.36
C LEU A 68 9.10 22.19 10.92
N ASP A 69 10.07 22.74 10.18
CA ASP A 69 10.12 24.17 9.87
C ASP A 69 9.25 24.52 8.65
N PHE A 70 9.00 23.58 7.73
CA PHE A 70 8.29 23.86 6.48
C PHE A 70 7.11 22.92 6.20
N TYR A 71 7.33 21.60 6.22
CA TYR A 71 6.32 20.65 5.78
C TYR A 71 5.10 20.58 6.69
N LEU A 72 5.28 20.34 7.99
CA LEU A 72 4.16 20.29 8.94
C LEU A 72 3.38 21.63 9.02
N PRO A 73 4.03 22.81 9.07
CA PRO A 73 3.32 24.09 8.96
C PRO A 73 2.50 24.24 7.68
N LEU A 74 3.04 23.83 6.53
CA LEU A 74 2.31 23.84 5.26
C LEU A 74 1.07 22.94 5.34
N ILE A 75 1.23 21.70 5.81
CA ILE A 75 0.12 20.75 5.90
C ILE A 75 -0.95 21.23 6.89
N LYS A 76 -0.57 21.81 8.03
CA LYS A 76 -1.53 22.45 8.96
C LYS A 76 -2.35 23.52 8.25
N LYS A 77 -1.68 24.49 7.63
CA LYS A 77 -2.34 25.60 6.92
C LYS A 77 -3.24 25.10 5.78
N TRP A 78 -2.77 24.12 5.01
CA TRP A 78 -3.54 23.52 3.93
C TRP A 78 -4.78 22.78 4.47
N SER A 79 -4.61 21.95 5.50
CA SER A 79 -5.70 21.17 6.10
C SER A 79 -6.80 22.08 6.69
N GLU A 80 -6.42 23.15 7.40
CA GLU A 80 -7.36 24.15 7.91
C GLU A 80 -8.12 24.85 6.78
N ARG A 81 -7.41 25.21 5.70
CA ARG A 81 -8.02 25.87 4.54
C ARG A 81 -9.05 25.00 3.84
N VAL A 82 -8.73 23.71 3.62
CA VAL A 82 -9.62 22.74 2.98
C VAL A 82 -10.82 22.43 3.87
N ARG A 83 -10.61 22.25 5.18
CA ARG A 83 -11.69 21.93 6.13
C ARG A 83 -12.68 23.08 6.30
N LYS A 84 -12.21 24.34 6.27
CA LYS A 84 -13.10 25.52 6.24
C LYS A 84 -14.06 25.51 5.05
N ALA A 85 -13.67 24.91 3.93
CA ALA A 85 -14.49 24.78 2.74
C ALA A 85 -15.24 23.44 2.64
N SER A 86 -15.06 22.52 3.60
CA SER A 86 -15.64 21.17 3.55
C SER A 86 -16.19 20.73 4.92
N SER A 87 -15.44 19.96 5.71
CA SER A 87 -15.84 19.52 7.05
C SER A 87 -14.61 19.21 7.93
N ALA A 88 -14.74 19.43 9.24
CA ALA A 88 -13.72 19.09 10.22
C ALA A 88 -13.45 17.56 10.31
N ASP A 89 -14.43 16.73 9.93
CA ASP A 89 -14.33 15.26 10.01
C ASP A 89 -13.51 14.64 8.88
N LYS A 90 -13.11 15.43 7.87
CA LYS A 90 -12.29 14.93 6.75
C LYS A 90 -10.92 14.46 7.26
N LEU A 91 -10.54 13.26 6.85
CA LEU A 91 -9.22 12.68 7.07
C LEU A 91 -8.16 13.49 6.32
N VAL A 92 -6.96 13.61 6.91
CA VAL A 92 -5.79 14.24 6.29
C VAL A 92 -4.70 13.19 6.16
N PHE A 93 -4.46 12.72 4.94
CA PHE A 93 -3.38 11.81 4.62
C PHE A 93 -2.08 12.62 4.55
N ILE A 94 -1.05 12.20 5.30
CA ILE A 94 0.27 12.83 5.25
C ILE A 94 1.31 11.78 4.92
N GLU A 95 2.05 12.05 3.84
CA GLU A 95 3.10 11.21 3.31
C GLU A 95 4.46 11.64 3.89
N PRO A 96 5.28 10.71 4.41
CA PRO A 96 6.71 10.93 4.62
C PRO A 96 7.48 10.78 3.30
N ILE A 97 8.81 10.87 3.36
CA ILE A 97 9.65 10.44 2.23
C ILE A 97 9.35 8.96 1.91
N PRO A 98 9.24 8.56 0.63
CA PRO A 98 9.00 7.16 0.26
C PRO A 98 9.99 6.19 0.92
N ASN A 99 9.49 5.01 1.33
CA ASN A 99 10.26 3.97 2.03
C ASN A 99 10.87 4.36 3.40
N GLU A 100 10.67 5.59 3.88
CA GLU A 100 11.12 6.03 5.19
C GLU A 100 10.09 5.75 6.29
N PHE A 101 10.59 5.73 7.53
CA PHE A 101 9.73 5.61 8.71
C PHE A 101 9.05 6.94 9.03
N CYS A 102 7.95 6.87 9.79
CA CYS A 102 7.34 8.08 10.35
C CYS A 102 8.39 8.86 11.14
N PRO A 103 8.61 10.15 10.85
CA PRO A 103 9.57 10.97 11.59
C PRO A 103 9.18 11.04 13.07
N SER A 104 10.15 10.86 13.98
CA SER A 104 9.90 10.97 15.43
C SER A 104 9.47 12.37 15.87
N THR A 105 9.65 13.36 15.01
CA THR A 105 9.20 14.73 15.21
C THR A 105 7.70 14.92 14.98
N TRP A 106 7.01 13.94 14.37
CA TRP A 106 5.57 13.95 14.17
C TRP A 106 4.88 13.47 15.45
N THR A 107 4.67 14.40 16.36
CA THR A 107 3.94 14.17 17.61
C THR A 107 2.48 14.62 17.46
N LYS A 108 1.58 14.08 18.30
CA LYS A 108 0.13 14.33 18.23
C LYS A 108 -0.25 15.82 18.30
N ASP A 109 0.53 16.65 18.99
CA ASP A 109 0.36 18.11 19.08
C ASP A 109 0.89 18.86 17.84
N LYS A 110 1.79 18.24 17.08
CA LYS A 110 2.43 18.82 15.89
C LYS A 110 1.75 18.42 14.59
N VAL A 111 1.01 17.34 14.55
CA VAL A 111 0.25 16.92 13.36
C VAL A 111 -1.18 17.48 13.38
N PRO A 112 -1.85 17.64 12.23
CA PRO A 112 -3.27 17.98 12.19
C PRO A 112 -4.15 16.89 12.85
N PRO A 113 -5.31 17.24 13.43
CA PRO A 113 -6.27 16.24 13.89
C PRO A 113 -6.81 15.42 12.71
N ASN A 114 -7.35 14.22 12.97
CA ASN A 114 -7.85 13.27 11.96
C ASN A 114 -6.79 12.90 10.89
N LEU A 115 -5.54 12.78 11.32
CA LEU A 115 -4.42 12.32 10.51
C LEU A 115 -4.56 10.84 10.14
N VAL A 116 -4.24 10.51 8.88
CA VAL A 116 -3.85 9.17 8.44
C VAL A 116 -2.39 9.20 8.02
N PHE A 117 -1.57 8.31 8.57
CA PHE A 117 -0.18 8.16 8.13
C PHE A 117 -0.14 7.42 6.79
N ALA A 118 0.42 8.06 5.76
CA ALA A 118 0.32 7.58 4.38
C ALA A 118 1.70 7.28 3.73
N PRO A 119 2.51 6.35 4.25
CA PRO A 119 3.82 6.04 3.67
C PRO A 119 3.72 5.32 2.33
N HIS A 120 4.76 5.43 1.51
CA HIS A 120 4.92 4.60 0.30
C HIS A 120 5.89 3.46 0.58
N TRP A 121 5.69 2.32 -0.07
CA TRP A 121 6.62 1.21 -0.03
C TRP A 121 6.87 0.62 -1.41
N TYR A 122 8.15 0.53 -1.76
CA TYR A 122 8.66 -0.21 -2.90
C TYR A 122 9.82 -1.11 -2.51
N ASP A 123 9.99 -2.26 -3.15
CA ASP A 123 11.27 -2.98 -3.09
C ASP A 123 12.32 -2.19 -3.88
N LEU A 124 13.12 -1.39 -3.17
CA LEU A 124 14.14 -0.54 -3.78
C LEU A 124 15.13 -1.33 -4.64
N ASN A 125 15.47 -2.57 -4.27
CA ASN A 125 16.39 -3.37 -5.08
C ASN A 125 15.78 -3.70 -6.44
N ALA A 126 14.54 -4.20 -6.45
CA ALA A 126 13.82 -4.53 -7.67
C ALA A 126 13.46 -3.27 -8.49
N LEU A 127 13.12 -2.16 -7.84
CA LEU A 127 12.77 -0.89 -8.48
C LEU A 127 13.97 -0.31 -9.25
N PHE A 128 15.14 -0.22 -8.61
CA PHE A 128 16.35 0.31 -9.27
C PHE A 128 16.89 -0.63 -10.35
N ALA A 129 16.86 -1.94 -10.12
CA ALA A 129 17.36 -2.92 -11.08
C ALA A 129 16.36 -3.20 -12.23
N LYS A 130 15.07 -2.84 -12.04
CA LYS A 130 13.93 -3.35 -12.83
C LYS A 130 14.04 -4.87 -13.02
N ALA A 131 14.22 -5.60 -11.93
CA ALA A 131 14.42 -7.05 -11.98
C ALA A 131 13.89 -7.75 -10.72
N PHE A 132 13.34 -8.94 -10.90
CA PHE A 132 12.88 -9.80 -9.82
C PHE A 132 13.14 -11.27 -10.13
N GLY A 133 13.50 -12.04 -9.11
CA GLY A 133 13.85 -13.46 -9.21
C GLY A 133 13.84 -14.14 -7.84
N ASN A 134 14.69 -15.15 -7.65
CA ASN A 134 14.74 -15.95 -6.41
C ASN A 134 15.57 -15.33 -5.28
N PHE A 135 15.97 -14.06 -5.40
CA PHE A 135 16.79 -13.39 -4.41
C PHE A 135 16.28 -11.98 -4.19
N THR A 136 16.03 -11.61 -2.94
CA THR A 136 15.63 -10.24 -2.56
C THR A 136 16.52 -9.73 -1.43
N VAL A 137 16.61 -8.41 -1.35
CA VAL A 137 17.49 -7.72 -0.41
C VAL A 137 16.66 -6.78 0.46
N ASN A 138 16.88 -6.82 1.77
CA ASN A 138 16.31 -5.86 2.70
C ASN A 138 17.08 -4.55 2.66
N VAL A 139 16.82 -3.74 1.63
CA VAL A 139 17.47 -2.43 1.45
C VAL A 139 17.16 -1.49 2.61
N GLN A 140 15.93 -1.52 3.15
CA GLN A 140 15.53 -0.75 4.33
C GLN A 140 16.42 -1.05 5.55
N GLY A 141 16.78 -2.33 5.76
CA GLY A 141 17.68 -2.77 6.81
C GLY A 141 19.13 -2.36 6.55
N ILE A 142 19.64 -2.62 5.34
CA ILE A 142 21.04 -2.31 4.97
C ILE A 142 21.30 -0.80 5.10
N SER A 143 20.38 0.05 4.62
CA SER A 143 20.53 1.50 4.73
C SER A 143 20.58 2.01 6.17
N ARG A 144 20.17 1.17 7.13
CA ARG A 144 20.16 1.44 8.58
C ARG A 144 21.17 0.59 9.35
N GLY A 145 22.19 0.06 8.67
CA GLY A 145 23.31 -0.65 9.31
C GLY A 145 23.08 -2.13 9.61
N MET A 146 22.05 -2.76 9.02
CA MET A 146 21.87 -4.21 9.12
C MET A 146 23.06 -4.94 8.51
N PHE A 147 23.56 -5.96 9.22
CA PHE A 147 24.61 -6.84 8.71
C PHE A 147 24.14 -7.55 7.42
N PRO A 148 24.88 -7.49 6.29
CA PRO A 148 24.39 -7.93 4.99
C PRO A 148 23.82 -9.35 4.93
N LEU A 149 24.43 -10.33 5.62
CA LEU A 149 23.92 -11.71 5.60
C LEU A 149 22.54 -11.87 6.27
N LYS A 150 22.13 -10.92 7.11
CA LYS A 150 20.76 -10.86 7.68
C LYS A 150 19.77 -10.14 6.78
N ALA A 151 20.25 -9.49 5.71
CA ALA A 151 19.44 -8.73 4.77
C ALA A 151 19.16 -9.50 3.46
N PHE A 152 19.65 -10.73 3.34
CA PHE A 152 19.53 -11.55 2.14
C PHE A 152 18.44 -12.60 2.31
N TYR A 153 17.58 -12.73 1.31
CA TYR A 153 16.43 -13.62 1.34
C TYR A 153 16.34 -14.40 0.04
N TRP A 154 16.05 -15.69 0.14
CA TRP A 154 16.04 -16.64 -0.98
C TRP A 154 14.68 -17.29 -1.20
N GLY A 155 14.39 -17.57 -2.46
CA GLY A 155 13.12 -18.11 -2.91
C GLY A 155 11.94 -17.15 -2.70
N HIS A 156 10.77 -17.59 -3.13
CA HIS A 156 9.53 -16.85 -2.97
C HIS A 156 9.12 -16.68 -1.50
N LYS A 157 9.38 -17.70 -0.68
CA LYS A 157 9.18 -17.62 0.77
C LYS A 157 10.01 -16.49 1.39
N GLY A 158 11.29 -16.40 1.01
CA GLY A 158 12.17 -15.33 1.45
C GLY A 158 11.68 -13.95 1.01
N ALA A 159 11.18 -13.81 -0.22
CA ALA A 159 10.60 -12.55 -0.69
C ALA A 159 9.38 -12.11 0.15
N ARG A 160 8.43 -13.03 0.40
CA ARG A 160 7.27 -12.78 1.28
C ARG A 160 7.73 -12.32 2.67
N ASP A 161 8.72 -12.99 3.27
CA ASP A 161 9.21 -12.68 4.62
C ASP A 161 9.98 -11.35 4.68
N ASN A 162 10.81 -11.07 3.67
CA ASN A 162 11.54 -9.80 3.53
C ASN A 162 10.56 -8.62 3.47
N PHE A 163 9.60 -8.69 2.54
CA PHE A 163 8.65 -7.60 2.34
C PHE A 163 7.75 -7.42 3.57
N SER A 164 7.33 -8.54 4.20
CA SER A 164 6.54 -8.49 5.45
C SER A 164 7.27 -7.75 6.55
N LEU A 165 8.57 -8.03 6.73
CA LEU A 165 9.38 -7.34 7.73
C LEU A 165 9.48 -5.83 7.45
N GLN A 166 9.77 -5.45 6.20
CA GLN A 166 9.95 -4.05 5.84
C GLN A 166 8.67 -3.23 5.95
N ILE A 167 7.53 -3.77 5.53
CA ILE A 167 6.22 -3.11 5.61
C ILE A 167 5.76 -3.03 7.08
N ARG A 168 5.88 -4.13 7.85
CA ARG A 168 5.56 -4.12 9.27
C ARG A 168 6.35 -3.04 10.02
N ASN A 169 7.65 -2.91 9.75
CA ASN A 169 8.47 -1.87 10.36
C ASN A 169 7.91 -0.46 10.09
N ILE A 170 7.42 -0.18 8.88
CA ILE A 170 6.83 1.12 8.54
C ILE A 170 5.56 1.36 9.36
N VAL A 171 4.66 0.37 9.42
CA VAL A 171 3.40 0.46 10.17
C VAL A 171 3.67 0.66 11.66
N GLU A 172 4.54 -0.16 12.25
CA GLU A 172 4.90 -0.08 13.68
C GLU A 172 5.61 1.23 14.04
N LYS A 173 6.40 1.81 13.11
CA LYS A 173 7.01 3.13 13.33
C LYS A 173 6.00 4.27 13.25
N GLY A 174 4.98 4.15 12.41
CA GLY A 174 3.81 5.04 12.44
C GLY A 174 3.13 4.99 13.81
N TYR A 175 2.85 3.78 14.29
CA TYR A 175 2.28 3.51 15.61
C TYR A 175 3.09 4.13 16.75
N LEU A 176 4.42 3.93 16.74
CA LEU A 176 5.31 4.44 17.76
C LEU A 176 5.32 5.97 17.83
N ALA A 177 5.24 6.65 16.68
CA ALA A 177 5.28 8.11 16.62
C ALA A 177 3.91 8.75 16.92
N LEU A 178 2.82 8.16 16.42
CA LEU A 178 1.51 8.79 16.37
C LEU A 178 0.49 8.17 17.34
N GLY A 179 0.76 6.98 17.87
CA GLY A 179 -0.20 6.17 18.63
C GLY A 179 -1.25 5.52 17.73
N GLU A 180 -2.47 5.37 18.25
CA GLU A 180 -3.65 4.79 17.58
C GLU A 180 -4.19 5.68 16.44
N ASN A 181 -3.39 5.86 15.40
CA ASN A 181 -3.76 6.56 14.18
C ASN A 181 -3.78 5.59 12.99
N PRO A 182 -4.74 5.72 12.06
CA PRO A 182 -4.78 4.86 10.89
C PRO A 182 -3.51 5.00 10.03
N VAL A 183 -3.07 3.87 9.48
CA VAL A 183 -2.00 3.80 8.48
C VAL A 183 -2.60 3.27 7.18
N LEU A 184 -2.28 3.93 6.06
CA LEU A 184 -2.57 3.48 4.72
C LEU A 184 -1.26 3.49 3.94
N ILE A 185 -0.85 2.41 3.30
CA ILE A 185 0.27 2.49 2.35
C ILE A 185 -0.23 3.25 1.11
N GLY A 186 0.10 4.54 1.04
CA GLY A 186 -0.43 5.48 0.04
C GLY A 186 0.02 5.18 -1.39
N GLU A 187 1.10 4.42 -1.53
CA GLU A 187 1.56 3.95 -2.84
C GLU A 187 2.45 2.71 -2.67
N CYS A 188 2.17 1.69 -3.46
CA CYS A 188 3.03 0.53 -3.64
C CYS A 188 2.78 -0.12 -5.01
N GLY A 189 3.79 -0.77 -5.58
CA GLY A 189 3.65 -1.30 -6.93
C GLY A 189 4.88 -2.07 -7.39
N ILE A 190 4.80 -2.61 -8.61
CA ILE A 190 5.90 -3.34 -9.23
C ILE A 190 6.10 -2.86 -10.67
N PRO A 191 7.34 -2.83 -11.18
CA PRO A 191 7.59 -2.55 -12.59
C PRO A 191 7.17 -3.75 -13.45
N MET A 192 6.18 -3.57 -14.33
CA MET A 192 5.75 -4.63 -15.25
C MET A 192 6.77 -4.90 -16.35
N ASP A 193 7.60 -3.90 -16.69
CA ASP A 193 8.71 -4.00 -17.63
C ASP A 193 9.99 -4.61 -17.02
N MET A 194 9.89 -5.21 -15.84
CA MET A 194 11.00 -5.90 -15.19
C MET A 194 11.62 -7.00 -16.07
N ASN A 195 12.85 -7.37 -15.74
CA ASN A 195 13.62 -8.40 -16.45
C ASN A 195 13.74 -8.10 -17.95
N LYS A 196 13.99 -6.82 -18.29
CA LYS A 196 14.14 -6.32 -19.68
C LYS A 196 12.87 -6.54 -20.52
N GLY A 197 11.70 -6.38 -19.92
CA GLY A 197 10.40 -6.54 -20.58
C GLY A 197 10.15 -7.93 -21.14
N ASP A 198 10.71 -8.98 -20.52
CA ASP A 198 10.63 -10.34 -21.07
C ASP A 198 9.20 -10.86 -21.17
N ALA A 199 8.38 -10.58 -20.16
CA ALA A 199 6.96 -10.92 -20.13
C ALA A 199 6.17 -10.32 -21.31
N PHE A 200 6.59 -9.18 -21.85
CA PHE A 200 5.92 -8.55 -23.00
C PHE A 200 6.17 -9.31 -24.29
N ARG A 201 7.31 -10.00 -24.41
CA ARG A 201 7.65 -10.85 -25.56
C ARG A 201 7.08 -12.26 -25.42
N THR A 202 7.15 -12.84 -24.23
CA THR A 202 6.82 -14.25 -24.00
C THR A 202 5.36 -14.46 -23.57
N GLY A 203 4.71 -13.41 -23.07
CA GLY A 203 3.41 -13.51 -22.39
C GLY A 203 3.50 -14.12 -20.98
N ASN A 204 4.70 -14.50 -20.51
CA ASN A 204 4.89 -15.09 -19.19
C ASN A 204 5.16 -13.99 -18.14
N PHE A 205 4.15 -13.68 -17.34
CA PHE A 205 4.22 -12.70 -16.24
C PHE A 205 4.50 -13.33 -14.88
N GLU A 206 5.01 -14.57 -14.81
CA GLU A 206 5.28 -15.23 -13.53
C GLU A 206 6.16 -14.40 -12.57
N PRO A 207 7.27 -13.76 -13.00
CA PRO A 207 8.07 -12.91 -12.11
C PRO A 207 7.27 -11.74 -11.53
N GLN A 208 6.41 -11.11 -12.34
CA GLN A 208 5.52 -10.02 -11.93
C GLN A 208 4.46 -10.53 -10.95
N MET A 209 3.82 -11.67 -11.24
CA MET A 209 2.86 -12.32 -10.33
C MET A 209 3.51 -12.63 -8.97
N ARG A 210 4.73 -13.16 -8.98
CA ARG A 210 5.47 -13.46 -7.75
C ARG A 210 5.81 -12.18 -6.98
N MET A 211 6.35 -11.15 -7.62
CA MET A 211 6.67 -9.91 -6.91
C MET A 211 5.42 -9.24 -6.31
N MET A 212 4.33 -9.17 -7.08
CA MET A 212 3.04 -8.64 -6.61
C MET A 212 2.50 -9.46 -5.44
N ASP A 213 2.54 -10.79 -5.53
CA ASP A 213 2.11 -11.67 -4.46
C ASP A 213 2.93 -11.48 -3.18
N ALA A 214 4.26 -11.40 -3.27
CA ALA A 214 5.10 -11.16 -2.10
C ALA A 214 4.76 -9.84 -1.42
N MET A 215 4.47 -8.79 -2.21
CA MET A 215 4.11 -7.47 -1.70
C MET A 215 2.73 -7.47 -1.05
N ILE A 216 1.70 -8.00 -1.71
CA ILE A 216 0.34 -8.01 -1.12
C ILE A 216 0.26 -8.96 0.07
N THR A 217 0.97 -10.10 0.05
CA THR A 217 1.11 -10.96 1.23
C THR A 217 1.71 -10.21 2.42
N ALA A 218 2.68 -9.33 2.18
CA ALA A 218 3.30 -8.52 3.22
C ALA A 218 2.35 -7.44 3.79
N LEU A 219 1.49 -6.86 2.93
CA LEU A 219 0.44 -5.92 3.32
C LEU A 219 -0.65 -6.62 4.14
N ASP A 220 -1.10 -7.81 3.69
CA ASP A 220 -2.06 -8.68 4.37
C ASP A 220 -1.57 -9.05 5.78
N ARG A 221 -0.33 -9.54 5.89
CA ARG A 221 0.32 -9.88 7.16
C ARG A 221 0.52 -8.67 8.08
N SER A 222 0.54 -7.47 7.51
CA SER A 222 0.66 -6.21 8.25
C SER A 222 -0.69 -5.57 8.60
N LEU A 223 -1.81 -6.18 8.19
CA LEU A 223 -3.18 -5.70 8.38
C LEU A 223 -3.35 -4.22 7.99
N VAL A 224 -2.66 -3.79 6.93
CA VAL A 224 -2.63 -2.39 6.50
C VAL A 224 -3.32 -2.24 5.15
N GLY A 225 -4.19 -1.23 5.03
CA GLY A 225 -4.76 -0.86 3.74
C GLY A 225 -3.69 -0.29 2.82
N PHE A 226 -3.92 -0.35 1.51
CA PHE A 226 -2.96 0.15 0.53
C PHE A 226 -3.62 0.64 -0.75
N THR A 227 -2.87 1.41 -1.53
CA THR A 227 -3.24 1.89 -2.86
C THR A 227 -2.16 1.49 -3.86
N LEU A 228 -2.54 0.66 -4.84
CA LEU A 228 -1.61 0.14 -5.84
C LEU A 228 -1.31 1.17 -6.92
N TRP A 229 -0.02 1.33 -7.22
CA TRP A 229 0.50 2.06 -8.38
C TRP A 229 0.74 1.06 -9.53
N ASN A 230 -0.03 1.10 -10.61
CA ASN A 230 -1.24 1.91 -10.77
C ASN A 230 -2.32 1.23 -11.65
N TYR A 231 -3.46 1.89 -11.79
CA TYR A 231 -4.40 1.64 -12.88
C TYR A 231 -4.33 2.82 -13.85
N ASN A 232 -3.83 2.58 -15.06
CA ASN A 232 -3.83 3.55 -16.14
C ASN A 232 -4.51 2.92 -17.36
N PRO A 233 -5.71 3.40 -17.73
CA PRO A 233 -6.48 2.83 -18.84
C PRO A 233 -5.84 3.07 -20.22
N ASP A 234 -4.90 4.01 -20.33
CA ASP A 234 -4.15 4.31 -21.55
C ASP A 234 -2.82 3.52 -21.64
N ASN A 235 -2.45 2.79 -20.57
CA ASN A 235 -1.19 2.05 -20.57
C ASN A 235 -1.17 0.96 -21.65
N ASP A 236 -0.02 0.81 -22.32
CA ASP A 236 0.29 -0.35 -23.15
C ASP A 236 1.67 -0.98 -22.83
N ASP A 237 1.94 -2.16 -23.38
CA ASP A 237 3.18 -2.91 -23.11
C ASP A 237 4.43 -2.25 -23.75
N PHE A 238 4.26 -1.33 -24.70
CA PHE A 238 5.35 -0.69 -25.45
C PHE A 238 5.71 0.70 -24.90
N LYS A 239 4.72 1.59 -24.76
CA LYS A 239 4.88 2.98 -24.30
C LYS A 239 4.86 3.12 -22.79
N GLY A 240 4.27 2.16 -22.08
CA GLY A 240 3.98 2.32 -20.65
C GLY A 240 2.79 3.25 -20.46
N ASP A 241 2.92 4.20 -19.54
CA ASP A 241 1.85 5.07 -19.04
C ASP A 241 1.50 6.28 -19.93
N ASP A 242 2.18 6.44 -21.07
CA ASP A 242 2.07 7.58 -22.00
C ASP A 242 2.32 8.95 -21.33
N TRP A 243 3.00 8.97 -20.17
CA TRP A 243 3.31 10.18 -19.41
C TRP A 243 4.80 10.37 -19.21
N ASN A 244 5.46 9.48 -18.47
CA ASN A 244 6.90 9.56 -18.19
C ASN A 244 7.66 8.29 -18.66
N GLY A 245 6.94 7.33 -19.26
CA GLY A 245 7.49 6.08 -19.77
C GLY A 245 7.57 4.98 -18.71
N GLU A 246 6.94 5.16 -17.55
CA GLU A 246 6.77 4.10 -16.56
C GLU A 246 5.82 3.02 -17.05
N ASN A 247 6.09 1.76 -16.69
CA ASN A 247 5.17 0.66 -16.96
C ASN A 247 4.85 -0.06 -15.65
N PHE A 248 4.05 0.61 -14.80
CA PHE A 248 3.61 0.10 -13.49
C PHE A 248 2.17 -0.36 -13.48
N SER A 249 1.41 -0.03 -14.54
CA SER A 249 -0.01 -0.33 -14.50
C SER A 249 -0.23 -1.83 -14.39
N TRP A 250 -1.23 -2.30 -13.66
CA TRP A 250 -1.63 -3.70 -13.81
C TRP A 250 -2.56 -3.90 -15.01
N PHE A 251 -2.98 -2.84 -15.68
CA PHE A 251 -3.79 -2.91 -16.90
C PHE A 251 -2.93 -2.63 -18.14
N SER A 252 -3.24 -3.28 -19.26
CA SER A 252 -2.68 -2.96 -20.57
C SER A 252 -3.77 -3.02 -21.64
N ARG A 253 -3.99 -1.90 -22.32
CA ARG A 253 -5.00 -1.77 -23.39
C ARG A 253 -4.77 -2.79 -24.51
N SER A 254 -3.50 -3.07 -24.81
CA SER A 254 -3.12 -4.06 -25.82
C SER A 254 -3.60 -5.49 -25.52
N ARG A 255 -4.03 -5.76 -24.28
CA ARG A 255 -4.50 -7.06 -23.81
C ARG A 255 -6.02 -7.13 -23.63
N ALA A 256 -6.74 -6.03 -23.87
CA ALA A 256 -8.20 -6.01 -23.88
C ALA A 256 -8.74 -6.45 -25.25
N SER A 257 -9.96 -7.01 -25.31
CA SER A 257 -10.56 -7.39 -26.61
C SER A 257 -10.74 -6.16 -27.52
N PRO A 258 -10.81 -6.33 -28.86
CA PRO A 258 -11.16 -5.24 -29.78
C PRO A 258 -12.49 -4.56 -29.44
N SER A 259 -13.47 -5.33 -28.97
CA SER A 259 -14.76 -4.78 -28.48
C SER A 259 -14.57 -3.90 -27.26
N LEU A 260 -13.70 -4.29 -26.32
CA LEU A 260 -13.49 -3.51 -25.10
C LEU A 260 -12.56 -2.30 -25.30
N SER A 261 -11.54 -2.45 -26.14
CA SER A 261 -10.61 -1.37 -26.52
C SER A 261 -11.26 -0.29 -27.40
N SER A 262 -12.42 -0.60 -28.00
CA SER A 262 -13.27 0.37 -28.69
C SER A 262 -14.23 1.13 -27.76
N PHE A 263 -14.32 0.76 -26.47
CA PHE A 263 -15.06 1.59 -25.52
C PHE A 263 -14.40 2.96 -25.43
N PRO A 264 -15.21 4.04 -25.41
CA PRO A 264 -14.66 5.36 -25.26
C PRO A 264 -13.90 5.47 -23.94
N SER A 265 -12.65 5.94 -24.00
CA SER A 265 -11.82 6.23 -22.84
C SER A 265 -12.32 7.41 -21.99
N SER A 266 -13.38 8.10 -22.43
CA SER A 266 -13.95 9.25 -21.75
C SER A 266 -15.36 8.96 -21.20
N PRO A 267 -15.64 9.27 -19.92
CA PRO A 267 -16.98 9.11 -19.31
C PRO A 267 -18.09 9.87 -20.05
N SER A 268 -17.74 10.96 -20.76
CA SER A 268 -18.65 11.79 -21.54
C SER A 268 -19.20 11.11 -22.81
N SER A 269 -18.61 9.98 -23.20
CA SER A 269 -19.00 9.21 -24.38
C SER A 269 -19.80 7.96 -24.02
N LEU A 270 -20.08 7.73 -22.74
CA LEU A 270 -21.00 6.69 -22.28
C LEU A 270 -22.44 7.17 -22.53
N THR A 271 -23.15 6.49 -23.43
CA THR A 271 -24.59 6.68 -23.63
C THR A 271 -25.39 5.85 -22.62
N GLN A 272 -26.65 6.19 -22.42
CA GLN A 272 -27.58 5.42 -21.58
C GLN A 272 -27.75 3.95 -22.05
N ASP A 273 -27.40 3.66 -23.31
CA ASP A 273 -27.45 2.34 -23.95
C ASP A 273 -26.12 1.54 -23.87
N SER A 274 -25.09 2.06 -23.20
CA SER A 274 -23.86 1.29 -22.97
C SER A 274 -24.20 0.05 -22.14
N PRO A 275 -23.84 -1.18 -22.57
CA PRO A 275 -24.17 -2.38 -21.84
C PRO A 275 -23.49 -2.35 -20.46
N ALA A 276 -24.29 -2.22 -19.40
CA ALA A 276 -23.80 -2.37 -18.04
C ALA A 276 -23.40 -3.84 -17.86
N LEU A 277 -22.09 -4.10 -17.77
CA LEU A 277 -21.59 -5.42 -17.43
C LEU A 277 -22.02 -5.76 -16.00
N ASP A 278 -22.55 -6.97 -15.79
CA ASP A 278 -22.80 -7.47 -14.44
C ASP A 278 -21.46 -7.55 -13.69
N GLN A 279 -21.49 -7.31 -12.37
CA GLN A 279 -20.29 -7.32 -11.53
C GLN A 279 -19.56 -8.68 -11.56
N THR A 280 -20.26 -9.76 -11.93
CA THR A 280 -19.70 -11.10 -12.10
C THR A 280 -19.24 -11.38 -13.53
N SER A 281 -19.30 -10.42 -14.45
CA SER A 281 -18.90 -10.60 -15.85
C SER A 281 -17.39 -10.75 -15.98
N PRO A 282 -16.88 -11.81 -16.64
CA PRO A 282 -15.44 -11.94 -16.90
C PRO A 282 -14.89 -10.88 -17.85
N ALA A 283 -15.76 -10.16 -18.58
CA ALA A 283 -15.32 -9.06 -19.44
C ALA A 283 -14.75 -7.87 -18.64
N LEU A 284 -15.04 -7.78 -17.33
CA LEU A 284 -14.44 -6.79 -16.44
C LEU A 284 -12.95 -7.05 -16.15
N ASP A 285 -12.48 -8.29 -16.38
CA ASP A 285 -11.09 -8.71 -16.15
C ASP A 285 -10.20 -8.53 -17.41
N GLU A 286 -10.79 -8.18 -18.54
CA GLU A 286 -10.06 -7.99 -19.80
C GLU A 286 -9.04 -6.85 -19.72
N GLY A 287 -7.87 -7.05 -20.34
CA GLY A 287 -6.76 -6.10 -20.25
C GLY A 287 -5.98 -6.15 -18.93
N GLY A 288 -6.50 -6.85 -17.91
CA GLY A 288 -5.79 -7.11 -16.67
C GLY A 288 -4.54 -7.96 -16.88
N ARG A 289 -3.45 -7.56 -16.23
CA ARG A 289 -2.21 -8.32 -16.07
C ARG A 289 -2.20 -8.89 -14.65
N ILE A 290 -1.65 -10.09 -14.49
CA ILE A 290 -1.35 -10.69 -13.17
C ILE A 290 -2.53 -10.70 -12.17
N LEU A 291 -3.77 -10.75 -12.66
CA LEU A 291 -4.98 -10.73 -11.82
C LEU A 291 -4.99 -11.77 -10.69
N PRO A 292 -4.46 -13.00 -10.83
CA PRO A 292 -4.39 -13.95 -9.72
C PRO A 292 -3.65 -13.41 -8.49
N SER A 293 -2.69 -12.50 -8.67
CA SER A 293 -1.94 -11.89 -7.56
C SER A 293 -2.65 -10.66 -6.97
N LEU A 294 -3.51 -10.00 -7.75
CA LEU A 294 -4.15 -8.71 -7.42
C LEU A 294 -5.57 -8.86 -6.85
N VAL A 295 -6.38 -9.73 -7.46
CA VAL A 295 -7.80 -9.91 -7.14
C VAL A 295 -7.90 -10.97 -6.05
N ARG A 296 -7.63 -10.54 -4.81
CA ARG A 296 -7.55 -11.37 -3.61
C ARG A 296 -8.78 -11.16 -2.71
N PRO A 297 -9.19 -12.15 -1.90
CA PRO A 297 -10.14 -11.91 -0.84
C PRO A 297 -9.55 -10.98 0.22
N TYR A 298 -10.38 -10.17 0.88
CA TYR A 298 -9.96 -9.36 2.03
C TYR A 298 -11.16 -9.01 2.94
N PRO A 299 -10.96 -8.88 4.26
CA PRO A 299 -12.01 -8.45 5.18
C PRO A 299 -12.31 -6.96 4.97
N ALA A 300 -13.32 -6.65 4.17
CA ALA A 300 -13.70 -5.28 3.81
C ALA A 300 -14.33 -4.54 4.99
N LYS A 301 -15.09 -5.24 5.83
CA LYS A 301 -15.64 -4.73 7.08
C LYS A 301 -15.57 -5.81 8.15
N THR A 302 -15.06 -5.48 9.32
CA THR A 302 -14.95 -6.42 10.44
C THR A 302 -15.83 -5.96 11.59
N ALA A 303 -16.69 -6.85 12.07
CA ALA A 303 -17.41 -6.68 13.32
C ALA A 303 -16.51 -7.01 14.52
N GLY A 304 -15.44 -6.23 14.70
CA GLY A 304 -14.43 -6.45 15.73
C GLY A 304 -13.07 -5.88 15.33
N ILE A 305 -12.02 -6.37 15.97
CA ILE A 305 -10.65 -5.90 15.80
C ILE A 305 -9.85 -6.98 15.07
N PRO A 306 -9.38 -6.74 13.83
CA PRO A 306 -8.56 -7.68 13.08
C PRO A 306 -7.30 -8.08 13.87
N LEU A 307 -6.99 -9.38 13.89
CA LEU A 307 -5.80 -9.93 14.57
C LEU A 307 -4.83 -10.58 13.59
N ARG A 308 -5.34 -11.25 12.56
CA ARG A 308 -4.51 -11.92 11.54
C ARG A 308 -5.31 -12.15 10.27
N PHE A 309 -4.65 -11.98 9.12
CA PHE A 309 -5.18 -12.38 7.82
C PHE A 309 -4.06 -13.04 7.01
N GLU A 310 -4.36 -14.18 6.39
CA GLU A 310 -3.43 -14.89 5.51
C GLU A 310 -4.19 -15.45 4.32
N TYR A 311 -3.69 -15.21 3.11
CA TYR A 311 -4.25 -15.76 1.87
C TYR A 311 -3.15 -16.43 1.04
N GLU A 312 -3.46 -17.59 0.47
CA GLU A 312 -2.60 -18.32 -0.46
C GLU A 312 -3.21 -18.31 -1.86
N MET A 313 -2.59 -17.57 -2.78
CA MET A 313 -3.10 -17.43 -4.14
C MET A 313 -3.02 -18.71 -4.97
N ASN A 314 -2.15 -19.67 -4.61
CA ASN A 314 -1.97 -20.89 -5.39
C ASN A 314 -3.07 -21.93 -5.19
N ASP A 315 -3.83 -21.85 -4.10
CA ASP A 315 -4.98 -22.73 -3.84
C ASP A 315 -6.29 -21.97 -3.58
N GLY A 316 -6.21 -20.65 -3.35
CA GLY A 316 -7.35 -19.78 -3.13
C GLY A 316 -7.86 -19.78 -1.69
N SER A 317 -7.15 -20.41 -0.76
CA SER A 317 -7.55 -20.48 0.64
C SER A 317 -7.08 -19.25 1.44
N PHE A 318 -7.86 -18.86 2.44
CA PHE A 318 -7.45 -17.87 3.43
C PHE A 318 -7.88 -18.24 4.84
N SER A 319 -7.22 -17.63 5.82
CA SER A 319 -7.66 -17.62 7.21
C SER A 319 -7.77 -16.20 7.72
N TYR A 320 -8.78 -15.95 8.54
CA TYR A 320 -9.01 -14.66 9.15
C TYR A 320 -9.34 -14.81 10.63
N GLU A 321 -8.71 -13.97 11.45
CA GLU A 321 -8.90 -13.93 12.90
C GLU A 321 -9.20 -12.49 13.35
N TRP A 322 -10.23 -12.33 14.17
CA TRP A 322 -10.59 -11.05 14.78
C TRP A 322 -11.12 -11.26 16.20
N ALA A 323 -11.08 -10.22 17.02
CA ALA A 323 -11.61 -10.28 18.38
C ALA A 323 -12.72 -9.26 18.63
N ASP A 324 -13.62 -9.61 19.55
CA ASP A 324 -14.56 -8.67 20.11
C ASP A 324 -13.83 -7.63 20.97
N PRO A 325 -14.26 -6.36 20.94
CA PRO A 325 -13.68 -5.33 21.77
C PRO A 325 -13.99 -5.59 23.26
N VAL A 326 -13.06 -5.20 24.12
CA VAL A 326 -13.28 -5.22 25.57
C VAL A 326 -14.22 -4.06 25.94
N SER A 327 -15.30 -4.35 26.65
CA SER A 327 -16.24 -3.33 27.14
C SER A 327 -15.64 -2.51 28.29
N ASP A 328 -15.74 -1.19 28.20
CA ASP A 328 -15.22 -0.22 29.19
C ASP A 328 -15.85 -0.32 30.60
N ALA A 329 -16.86 -1.17 30.82
CA ALA A 329 -17.44 -1.34 32.15
C ALA A 329 -16.44 -1.91 33.20
N ALA A 330 -15.29 -2.45 32.78
CA ALA A 330 -14.23 -2.90 33.66
C ALA A 330 -13.01 -1.94 33.76
N SER A 331 -13.00 -0.83 33.00
CA SER A 331 -11.84 0.07 32.91
C SER A 331 -11.89 1.27 33.87
N SER A 332 -12.96 1.45 34.65
CA SER A 332 -13.02 2.53 35.66
C SER A 332 -12.17 2.28 36.93
N SER A 333 -11.45 1.16 37.04
CA SER A 333 -10.59 0.92 38.21
C SER A 333 -9.37 0.02 37.98
N SER A 334 -9.02 -0.35 36.75
CA SER A 334 -7.77 -1.07 36.50
C SER A 334 -7.04 -0.52 35.29
N ILE A 335 -6.04 0.31 35.56
CA ILE A 335 -4.86 0.41 34.70
C ILE A 335 -4.23 -0.99 34.75
N VAL A 336 -4.72 -1.91 33.90
CA VAL A 336 -3.98 -3.12 33.60
C VAL A 336 -2.72 -2.63 32.90
N PRO A 337 -1.51 -2.89 33.44
CA PRO A 337 -0.30 -2.52 32.76
C PRO A 337 -0.31 -3.28 31.43
N GLN A 338 -0.45 -2.57 30.31
CA GLN A 338 -0.05 -3.10 29.01
C GLN A 338 1.47 -3.30 29.10
N THR A 339 1.89 -4.50 29.51
CA THR A 339 3.30 -4.86 29.66
C THR A 339 4.02 -4.99 28.32
N SER A 340 3.29 -4.86 27.20
CA SER A 340 3.82 -4.87 25.84
C SER A 340 3.34 -3.64 25.07
N THR A 341 4.26 -3.03 24.31
CA THR A 341 3.94 -1.95 23.37
C THR A 341 3.01 -2.48 22.27
N PRO A 342 1.92 -1.78 21.93
CA PRO A 342 1.07 -2.15 20.80
C PRO A 342 1.88 -2.39 19.51
N SER A 343 1.46 -3.38 18.74
CA SER A 343 2.10 -3.76 17.47
C SER A 343 1.05 -4.31 16.50
N VAL A 344 1.45 -4.51 15.24
CA VAL A 344 0.60 -5.16 14.23
C VAL A 344 0.07 -6.51 14.72
N SER A 345 0.90 -7.30 15.41
CA SER A 345 0.52 -8.62 15.94
C SER A 345 -0.20 -8.59 17.29
N ASN A 346 -0.26 -7.42 17.93
CA ASN A 346 -0.91 -7.22 19.23
C ASN A 346 -1.55 -5.83 19.27
N PRO A 347 -2.61 -5.59 18.48
CA PRO A 347 -3.30 -4.31 18.47
C PRO A 347 -4.10 -4.13 19.77
N PRO A 348 -4.41 -2.88 20.19
CA PRO A 348 -5.32 -2.70 21.30
C PRO A 348 -6.69 -3.25 20.99
N LEU A 349 -7.32 -3.82 22.01
CA LEU A 349 -8.62 -4.48 21.89
C LEU A 349 -9.78 -3.58 22.34
N THR A 350 -9.57 -2.27 22.33
CA THR A 350 -10.57 -1.28 22.72
C THR A 350 -11.01 -0.50 21.50
N LEU A 351 -12.31 -0.23 21.40
CA LEU A 351 -12.85 0.66 20.37
C LEU A 351 -13.30 1.96 21.02
N THR A 352 -13.00 3.08 20.35
CA THR A 352 -13.50 4.40 20.75
C THR A 352 -15.01 4.53 20.51
N ARG A 353 -15.60 3.65 19.71
CA ARG A 353 -17.04 3.60 19.40
C ARG A 353 -17.54 2.16 19.55
N PRO A 354 -18.75 1.95 20.10
CA PRO A 354 -19.29 0.60 20.24
C PRO A 354 -19.53 -0.05 18.87
N LEU A 355 -19.37 -1.37 18.81
CA LEU A 355 -19.77 -2.15 17.64
C LEU A 355 -21.26 -1.97 17.38
N ARG A 356 -21.61 -1.78 16.11
CA ARG A 356 -23.00 -1.59 15.65
C ARG A 356 -23.56 -2.80 14.89
N SER A 357 -22.71 -3.77 14.59
CA SER A 357 -23.03 -4.98 13.83
C SER A 357 -22.18 -6.13 14.34
N ARG A 358 -22.67 -7.35 14.12
CA ARG A 358 -21.92 -8.62 14.26
C ARG A 358 -21.53 -9.23 12.92
N GLU A 359 -21.94 -8.58 11.84
CA GLU A 359 -21.68 -9.00 10.48
C GLU A 359 -20.31 -8.48 10.04
N THR A 360 -19.43 -9.43 9.73
CA THR A 360 -18.17 -9.22 9.02
C THR A 360 -18.42 -9.48 7.54
N GLU A 361 -18.00 -8.53 6.69
CA GLU A 361 -18.10 -8.61 5.23
C GLU A 361 -16.70 -8.83 4.65
N ILE A 362 -16.51 -9.95 3.97
CA ILE A 362 -15.24 -10.32 3.33
C ILE A 362 -15.47 -10.30 1.83
N PHE A 363 -14.74 -9.45 1.11
CA PHE A 363 -14.72 -9.53 -0.35
C PHE A 363 -14.16 -10.89 -0.75
N LEU A 364 -14.93 -11.65 -1.54
CA LEU A 364 -14.56 -12.96 -2.04
C LEU A 364 -14.87 -13.00 -3.54
N PRO A 365 -13.85 -12.75 -4.39
CA PRO A 365 -14.07 -12.47 -5.80
C PRO A 365 -14.61 -13.68 -6.57
N SER A 366 -15.58 -13.42 -7.45
CA SER A 366 -16.15 -14.40 -8.39
C SER A 366 -15.09 -14.99 -9.32
N LEU A 367 -14.02 -14.24 -9.62
CA LEU A 367 -12.83 -14.73 -10.34
C LEU A 367 -12.26 -16.02 -9.71
N LEU A 368 -12.34 -16.14 -8.39
CA LEU A 368 -11.86 -17.30 -7.66
C LEU A 368 -12.95 -18.36 -7.50
N THR A 369 -14.19 -17.95 -7.16
CA THR A 369 -15.26 -18.87 -6.75
C THR A 369 -16.06 -19.47 -7.90
N ARG A 370 -16.07 -18.86 -9.10
CA ARG A 370 -16.90 -19.34 -10.21
C ARG A 370 -16.59 -20.80 -10.54
N GLY A 371 -17.62 -21.64 -10.54
CA GLY A 371 -17.50 -23.08 -10.80
C GLY A 371 -16.88 -23.88 -9.66
N ARG A 372 -16.74 -23.30 -8.46
CA ARG A 372 -16.19 -23.94 -7.25
C ARG A 372 -17.16 -23.80 -6.08
N LYS A 373 -17.11 -24.75 -5.15
CA LYS A 373 -17.80 -24.63 -3.87
C LYS A 373 -16.93 -23.82 -2.90
N VAL A 374 -17.55 -22.89 -2.18
CA VAL A 374 -16.90 -22.17 -1.07
C VAL A 374 -17.13 -22.98 0.21
N LEU A 375 -16.04 -23.32 0.88
CA LEU A 375 -16.05 -24.04 2.16
C LEU A 375 -15.61 -23.08 3.26
N VAL A 376 -16.37 -23.00 4.36
CA VAL A 376 -16.06 -22.15 5.51
C VAL A 376 -16.00 -23.02 6.77
N GLU A 377 -14.86 -22.99 7.44
CA GLU A 377 -14.56 -23.73 8.67
C GLU A 377 -14.31 -22.76 9.83
N GLY A 378 -14.48 -23.23 11.07
CA GLY A 378 -14.15 -22.47 12.29
C GLY A 378 -15.31 -21.70 12.92
N LEU A 379 -16.51 -21.79 12.32
CA LEU A 379 -17.75 -21.25 12.89
C LEU A 379 -18.48 -22.32 13.71
N ASP A 380 -19.12 -21.90 14.79
CA ASP A 380 -19.85 -22.76 15.72
C ASP A 380 -21.36 -22.48 15.63
N GLU A 381 -22.10 -23.40 14.99
CA GLU A 381 -23.55 -23.29 14.84
C GLU A 381 -24.28 -23.29 16.19
N GLU A 382 -23.74 -23.96 17.22
CA GLU A 382 -24.33 -23.99 18.57
C GLU A 382 -24.24 -22.62 19.24
N ARG A 383 -23.21 -21.82 18.91
CA ARG A 383 -23.11 -20.41 19.32
C ARG A 383 -24.00 -19.48 18.52
N GLY A 384 -24.58 -19.96 17.43
CA GLY A 384 -25.38 -19.19 16.49
C GLY A 384 -24.56 -18.46 15.43
N ASP A 385 -23.31 -18.87 15.21
CA ASP A 385 -22.52 -18.36 14.08
C ASP A 385 -23.15 -18.78 12.75
N ARG A 386 -23.16 -17.88 11.78
CA ARG A 386 -23.74 -18.12 10.45
C ARG A 386 -22.89 -17.48 9.38
N TRP A 387 -22.96 -18.02 8.17
CA TRP A 387 -22.33 -17.41 7.02
C TRP A 387 -23.16 -17.60 5.75
N VAL A 388 -22.96 -16.71 4.79
CA VAL A 388 -23.53 -16.83 3.44
C VAL A 388 -22.57 -16.18 2.44
N TYR A 389 -22.33 -16.85 1.32
CA TYR A 389 -21.64 -16.26 0.18
C TYR A 389 -22.65 -15.77 -0.85
N ASP A 390 -22.62 -14.47 -1.15
CA ASP A 390 -23.38 -13.85 -2.23
C ASP A 390 -22.44 -13.58 -3.41
N GLU A 391 -22.52 -14.42 -4.44
CA GLU A 391 -21.67 -14.32 -5.64
C GLU A 391 -21.92 -13.01 -6.41
N ARG A 392 -23.16 -12.51 -6.45
CA ARG A 392 -23.49 -11.26 -7.16
C ARG A 392 -22.85 -10.05 -6.50
N ARG A 393 -22.75 -10.08 -5.17
CA ARG A 393 -22.01 -9.08 -4.39
C ARG A 393 -20.54 -9.38 -4.25
N GLN A 394 -20.08 -10.56 -4.71
CA GLN A 394 -18.73 -11.08 -4.47
C GLN A 394 -18.31 -10.94 -3.01
N THR A 395 -19.23 -11.28 -2.08
CA THR A 395 -19.05 -11.02 -0.65
C THR A 395 -19.46 -12.24 0.17
N LEU A 396 -18.56 -12.69 1.05
CA LEU A 396 -18.83 -13.64 2.11
C LEU A 396 -19.23 -12.85 3.37
N PHE A 397 -20.47 -13.05 3.82
CA PHE A 397 -20.98 -12.50 5.06
C PHE A 397 -20.80 -13.52 6.17
N VAL A 398 -20.25 -13.11 7.30
CA VAL A 398 -20.11 -13.92 8.51
C VAL A 398 -20.73 -13.18 9.67
N VAL A 399 -21.73 -13.77 10.30
CA VAL A 399 -22.40 -13.24 11.49
C VAL A 399 -22.02 -14.09 12.67
N THR A 400 -21.32 -13.51 13.64
CA THR A 400 -20.96 -14.22 14.87
C THR A 400 -22.11 -14.19 15.87
N GLY A 401 -22.33 -15.32 16.51
CA GLY A 401 -23.34 -15.52 17.53
C GLY A 401 -22.95 -14.86 18.87
N THR A 402 -23.90 -14.88 19.80
CA THR A 402 -23.65 -14.44 21.18
C THR A 402 -23.24 -15.63 22.03
N VAL A 403 -22.19 -15.47 22.83
CA VAL A 403 -22.07 -16.31 24.04
C VAL A 403 -23.04 -15.74 25.09
N GLY A 404 -23.93 -16.59 25.63
CA GLY A 404 -24.96 -16.22 26.61
C GLY A 404 -24.39 -15.75 27.95
N GLY A 405 -25.11 -15.15 28.90
CA GLY A 405 -26.51 -14.68 29.02
C GLY A 405 -26.53 -13.65 30.15
N GLU A 406 -27.70 -13.12 30.53
CA GLU A 406 -27.86 -12.26 31.72
C GLU A 406 -27.40 -13.00 33.00
N GLY A 407 -26.10 -12.98 33.33
CA GLY A 407 -25.58 -13.71 34.49
C GLY A 407 -24.07 -13.92 34.54
N GLU A 408 -23.34 -13.97 33.43
CA GLU A 408 -21.88 -14.09 33.48
C GLU A 408 -21.21 -12.72 33.70
N LYS A 409 -21.09 -12.37 34.98
CA LYS A 409 -20.18 -11.31 35.43
C LYS A 409 -18.73 -11.73 35.18
N GLY A 410 -18.25 -11.46 33.98
CA GLY A 410 -16.86 -11.65 33.59
C GLY A 410 -16.74 -11.62 32.07
N GLY A 411 -16.70 -10.42 31.48
CA GLY A 411 -16.59 -10.20 30.03
C GLY A 411 -15.33 -10.87 29.46
N ARG A 412 -15.46 -12.14 29.09
CA ARG A 412 -14.37 -12.92 28.52
C ARG A 412 -14.21 -12.52 27.05
N ARG A 413 -13.01 -12.07 26.70
CA ARG A 413 -12.54 -11.82 25.34
C ARG A 413 -12.89 -13.02 24.44
N GLN A 414 -13.69 -12.80 23.40
CA GLN A 414 -13.92 -13.79 22.37
C GLN A 414 -13.07 -13.45 21.14
N THR A 415 -12.33 -14.44 20.67
CA THR A 415 -11.62 -14.42 19.40
C THR A 415 -12.38 -15.34 18.44
N HIS A 416 -12.63 -14.84 17.24
CA HIS A 416 -13.27 -15.56 16.16
C HIS A 416 -12.21 -15.90 15.11
N ARG A 417 -12.28 -17.10 14.55
CA ARG A 417 -11.35 -17.55 13.52
C ARG A 417 -12.08 -18.37 12.48
N ILE A 418 -11.90 -18.01 11.23
CA ILE A 418 -12.39 -18.80 10.10
C ILE A 418 -11.26 -19.24 9.21
N ARG A 419 -11.48 -20.34 8.51
CA ARG A 419 -10.72 -20.75 7.34
C ARG A 419 -11.67 -20.90 6.17
N VAL A 420 -11.31 -20.33 5.04
CA VAL A 420 -12.10 -20.42 3.81
C VAL A 420 -11.25 -21.08 2.73
N SER A 421 -11.84 -22.03 2.02
CA SER A 421 -11.18 -22.77 0.94
C SER A 421 -12.17 -23.03 -0.22
N LEU A 422 -11.64 -23.50 -1.34
CA LEU A 422 -12.40 -23.74 -2.56
C LEU A 422 -12.32 -25.22 -2.97
N GLU A 423 -13.43 -25.77 -3.45
CA GLU A 423 -13.49 -27.14 -3.99
C GLU A 423 -14.04 -27.15 -5.43
N PRO A 424 -13.24 -27.58 -6.43
CA PRO A 424 -11.81 -27.89 -6.35
C PRO A 424 -10.95 -26.63 -6.06
N PRO A 425 -9.70 -26.78 -5.57
CA PRO A 425 -8.81 -25.63 -5.34
C PRO A 425 -8.45 -24.90 -6.65
N LEU A 426 -7.83 -23.73 -6.53
CA LEU A 426 -7.28 -23.02 -7.69
C LEU A 426 -6.14 -23.83 -8.35
N ASN A 427 -5.88 -23.51 -9.62
CA ASN A 427 -4.69 -23.98 -10.29
C ASN A 427 -3.49 -23.19 -9.77
N ARG A 428 -2.46 -23.90 -9.32
CA ARG A 428 -1.21 -23.30 -8.85
C ARG A 428 -0.61 -22.40 -9.93
N ALA A 429 -0.34 -21.14 -9.59
CA ALA A 429 0.25 -20.16 -10.50
C ALA A 429 1.78 -20.34 -10.59
N PHE A 430 2.44 -20.65 -9.47
CA PHE A 430 3.88 -20.89 -9.41
C PHE A 430 4.26 -21.73 -8.18
N VAL A 431 5.50 -22.22 -8.13
CA VAL A 431 6.02 -22.93 -6.96
C VAL A 431 6.52 -21.93 -5.92
N VAL A 432 6.08 -22.07 -4.67
CA VAL A 432 6.64 -21.31 -3.54
C VAL A 432 7.92 -22.01 -3.07
N ASN A 433 9.03 -21.61 -3.67
CA ASN A 433 10.37 -22.08 -3.34
C ASN A 433 10.98 -21.35 -2.12
N ASP A 434 11.99 -21.98 -1.53
CA ASP A 434 12.85 -21.45 -0.47
C ASP A 434 14.34 -21.78 -0.74
N PHE A 435 15.21 -21.42 0.20
CA PHE A 435 16.65 -21.66 0.11
C PHE A 435 17.00 -23.14 -0.16
N TRP A 436 16.31 -24.07 0.47
CA TRP A 436 16.61 -25.50 0.33
C TRP A 436 16.08 -26.07 -0.98
N SER A 437 14.94 -25.60 -1.46
CA SER A 437 14.49 -26.02 -2.81
C SER A 437 15.34 -25.41 -3.93
N ASP A 438 15.96 -24.25 -3.71
CA ASP A 438 16.81 -23.59 -4.71
C ASP A 438 18.24 -24.13 -4.74
N PHE A 439 18.80 -24.52 -3.59
CA PHE A 439 20.22 -24.89 -3.45
C PHE A 439 20.46 -26.25 -2.76
N GLY A 440 19.42 -26.92 -2.29
CA GLY A 440 19.53 -28.27 -1.77
C GLY A 440 19.86 -29.24 -2.91
N ALA A 441 20.92 -30.02 -2.75
CA ALA A 441 21.15 -31.17 -3.60
C ALA A 441 20.03 -32.20 -3.32
N TYR A 442 19.26 -32.56 -4.35
CA TYR A 442 18.33 -33.69 -4.31
C TYR A 442 19.07 -35.02 -4.23
#